data_AF-A0A0W0G9W9-F1
#
_entry.id   AF-A0A0W0G9W9-F1
#
_cell.length_a   1.000
_cell.length_b   1.000
_cell.length_c   1.000
_cell.angle_alpha   90.00
_cell.angle_beta   90.00
_cell.angle_gamma   90.00
#
_symmetry.space_group_name_H-M   'P 1'
#
loop_
_entity.id
_entity.type
_entity.pdbx_description
1 polymer ?
#
loop_
_entity_poly.entity_id
_entity_poly.type
_entity_poly.pdbx_seq_one_letter_code
_entity_poly.pdbx_strand_id
1 'polypeptide(L)'
;MEIIWELFELNFCFEFHALNSKLGHSSVHRNVGMHDITSFEPLVQNCFPGSTGIWNPTQINWAQSNNGLAASELRRHAKFFLRMRDIVKQWPKANHLPVLQSTKSTIDEYSDNELVEMEQTVAQFYCQSFYKTFGQPPITPHRLDTHHTLGGQS
;
A
#
# COMPACT_ATOMS: atom_id res chain seq x y z
N MET A 1 18.12 -14.07 6.45
CA MET A 1 18.02 -12.62 6.19
C MET A 1 16.58 -12.22 6.49
N GLU A 2 16.26 -11.99 7.76
CA GLU A 2 14.89 -11.67 8.20
C GLU A 2 14.80 -10.18 8.53
N ILE A 3 15.73 -9.67 9.34
CA ILE A 3 15.83 -8.25 9.74
C ILE A 3 15.78 -7.24 8.57
N ILE A 4 16.38 -7.54 7.42
CA ILE A 4 16.35 -6.64 6.24
C ILE A 4 14.94 -6.55 5.65
N TRP A 5 14.18 -7.65 5.67
CA TRP A 5 12.80 -7.69 5.18
C TRP A 5 11.87 -6.89 6.08
N GLU A 6 12.02 -7.04 7.40
CA GLU A 6 11.22 -6.31 8.39
C GLU A 6 11.43 -4.80 8.23
N LEU A 7 12.69 -4.37 8.10
CA LEU A 7 13.03 -2.95 7.92
C LEU A 7 12.45 -2.38 6.64
N PHE A 8 12.43 -3.15 5.55
CA PHE A 8 11.91 -2.68 4.28
C PHE A 8 10.39 -2.50 4.31
N GLU A 9 9.65 -3.49 4.80
CA GLU A 9 8.20 -3.40 4.94
C GLU A 9 7.81 -2.30 5.94
N LEU A 10 8.55 -2.17 7.04
CA LEU A 10 8.32 -1.12 8.02
C LEU A 10 8.57 0.28 7.44
N ASN A 11 9.65 0.45 6.68
CA ASN A 11 9.94 1.72 6.02
C ASN A 11 8.87 2.05 4.98
N PHE A 12 8.39 1.06 4.20
CA PHE A 12 7.26 1.25 3.30
C PHE A 12 6.00 1.73 4.05
N CYS A 13 5.69 1.13 5.20
CA CYS A 13 4.56 1.58 6.03
C CYS A 13 4.70 3.05 6.39
N PHE A 14 5.86 3.46 6.90
CA PHE A 14 6.13 4.85 7.29
C PHE A 14 6.03 5.81 6.10
N GLU A 15 6.57 5.44 4.94
CA GLU A 15 6.50 6.25 3.73
C GLU A 15 5.07 6.40 3.21
N PHE A 16 4.31 5.31 3.18
CA PHE A 16 2.92 5.32 2.76
C PHE A 16 2.06 6.15 3.72
N HIS A 17 2.29 6.03 5.04
CA HIS A 17 1.65 6.87 6.04
C HIS A 17 2.00 8.35 5.86
N ALA A 18 3.28 8.69 5.74
CA ALA A 18 3.73 10.06 5.55
C ALA A 18 3.14 10.70 4.28
N LEU A 19 3.06 9.93 3.19
CA LEU A 19 2.42 10.38 1.96
C LEU A 19 0.92 10.59 2.15
N ASN A 20 0.22 9.64 2.78
CA ASN A 20 -1.20 9.76 3.06
C ASN A 20 -1.49 10.98 3.96
N SER A 21 -0.68 11.22 4.99
CA SER A 21 -0.77 12.41 5.83
C SER A 21 -0.44 13.71 5.09
N LYS A 22 0.27 13.70 3.97
CA LYS A 22 0.43 14.92 3.15
C LYS A 22 -0.72 15.14 2.18
N LEU A 23 -1.19 14.08 1.53
CA LEU A 23 -2.19 14.18 0.46
C LEU A 23 -3.63 14.16 0.98
N GLY A 24 -3.89 13.43 2.06
CA GLY A 24 -5.21 13.23 2.67
C GLY A 24 -5.77 14.46 3.40
N HIS A 25 -4.96 15.48 3.67
CA HIS A 25 -5.42 16.75 4.28
C HIS A 25 -6.26 17.63 3.33
N SER A 26 -6.45 17.21 2.07
CA SER A 26 -7.20 18.00 1.09
C SER A 26 -8.72 17.97 1.27
N SER A 27 -9.30 17.11 2.12
CA SER A 27 -10.77 16.99 2.24
C SER A 27 -11.37 17.28 3.61
N VAL A 28 -10.65 17.21 4.73
CA VAL A 28 -11.14 17.69 6.04
C VAL A 28 -9.96 18.11 6.90
N HIS A 29 -10.01 19.33 7.47
CA HIS A 29 -9.12 19.79 8.53
C HIS A 29 -9.09 18.79 9.70
N ARG A 30 -8.17 17.82 9.67
CA ARG A 30 -7.73 17.12 10.87
C ARG A 30 -6.56 17.89 11.43
N ASN A 31 -6.83 18.69 12.47
CA ASN A 31 -5.83 19.21 13.38
C ASN A 31 -5.19 18.02 14.12
N VAL A 32 -4.33 17.26 13.46
CA VAL A 32 -3.45 16.32 14.14
C VAL A 32 -2.25 17.15 14.54
N GLY A 33 -2.29 17.68 15.76
CA GLY A 33 -1.11 18.22 16.41
C GLY A 33 0.01 17.18 16.36
N MET A 34 1.25 17.65 16.36
CA MET A 34 2.49 16.88 16.29
C MET A 34 2.70 15.97 17.51
N HIS A 35 1.76 15.05 17.75
CA HIS A 35 1.82 14.06 18.79
C HIS A 35 1.43 12.72 18.18
N ASP A 36 2.51 12.03 17.80
CA ASP A 36 2.66 10.59 17.70
C ASP A 36 2.92 10.07 16.28
N ILE A 37 4.20 10.18 15.86
CA ILE A 37 4.75 9.53 14.65
C ILE A 37 4.53 8.01 14.66
N THR A 38 4.20 7.43 15.82
CA THR A 38 3.94 5.98 15.95
C THR A 38 2.46 5.61 15.78
N SER A 39 1.55 6.57 15.80
CA SER A 39 0.11 6.33 15.63
C SER A 39 -0.28 6.43 14.15
N PHE A 40 -0.36 5.27 13.50
CA PHE A 40 -0.85 5.19 12.13
C PHE A 40 -2.36 5.40 12.08
N GLU A 41 -2.87 6.15 11.09
CA GLU A 41 -4.32 6.22 10.86
C GLU A 41 -4.91 4.80 10.68
N PRO A 42 -6.06 4.46 11.31
CA PRO A 42 -6.64 3.11 11.25
C PRO A 42 -6.85 2.56 9.84
N LEU A 43 -7.10 3.44 8.86
CA LEU A 43 -7.22 3.06 7.45
C LEU A 43 -5.89 2.56 6.88
N VAL A 44 -4.78 3.24 7.20
CA VAL A 44 -3.44 2.85 6.76
C VAL A 44 -3.04 1.53 7.41
N GLN A 45 -3.34 1.34 8.70
CA GLN A 45 -3.05 0.09 9.42
C GLN A 45 -3.66 -1.14 8.73
N ASN A 46 -4.90 -1.01 8.23
CA ASN A 46 -5.62 -2.09 7.55
C ASN A 46 -4.99 -2.52 6.20
N CYS A 47 -4.00 -1.79 5.70
CA CYS A 47 -3.23 -2.19 4.52
C CYS A 47 -2.18 -3.26 4.82
N PHE A 48 -1.98 -3.60 6.09
CA PHE A 48 -0.90 -4.48 6.52
C PHE A 48 -1.41 -5.64 7.39
N PRO A 49 -0.74 -6.80 7.40
CA PRO A 49 -1.13 -7.93 8.23
C PRO A 49 -0.95 -7.63 9.73
N GLY A 50 -1.81 -8.19 10.57
CA GLY A 50 -1.67 -8.11 12.04
C GLY A 50 -2.24 -6.85 12.70
N SER A 51 -2.95 -6.00 11.97
CA SER A 51 -3.47 -4.71 12.42
C SER A 51 -4.76 -4.79 13.26
N THR A 52 -4.77 -5.55 14.35
CA THR A 52 -5.89 -5.54 15.33
C THR A 52 -5.50 -4.72 16.57
N GLY A 53 -5.68 -3.39 16.52
CA GLY A 53 -5.48 -2.51 17.69
C GLY A 53 -4.55 -1.33 17.41
N ILE A 54 -3.84 -0.87 18.45
CA ILE A 54 -2.80 0.15 18.33
C ILE A 54 -1.68 -0.44 17.47
N TRP A 55 -1.38 0.20 16.33
CA TRP A 55 -0.27 -0.23 15.49
C TRP A 55 1.03 -0.12 16.27
N ASN A 56 1.61 -1.28 16.59
CA ASN A 56 2.94 -1.35 17.15
C ASN A 56 3.84 -2.07 16.13
N PRO A 57 4.79 -1.34 15.49
CA PRO A 57 5.79 -1.92 14.61
C PRO A 57 6.54 -3.12 15.19
N THR A 58 6.68 -3.17 16.51
CA THR A 58 7.38 -4.26 17.22
C THR A 58 6.49 -5.49 17.46
N GLN A 59 5.19 -5.41 17.16
CA GLN A 59 4.23 -6.52 17.30
C GLN A 59 3.88 -7.17 15.96
N ILE A 60 4.38 -6.63 14.85
CA ILE A 60 4.18 -7.23 13.53
C ILE A 60 5.02 -8.52 13.48
N ASN A 61 4.34 -9.63 13.29
CA ASN A 61 5.00 -10.92 13.10
C ASN A 61 5.54 -11.00 11.67
N TRP A 62 6.73 -10.45 11.47
CA TRP A 62 7.40 -10.40 10.17
C TRP A 62 8.00 -11.74 9.72
N ALA A 63 8.03 -12.76 10.59
CA ALA A 63 8.41 -14.13 10.23
C ALA A 63 7.46 -14.76 9.19
N GLN A 64 6.39 -14.05 8.79
CA GLN A 64 5.46 -14.40 7.74
C GLN A 64 5.82 -13.73 6.41
N SER A 65 7.03 -13.99 5.90
CA SER A 65 7.56 -13.45 4.62
C SER A 65 6.71 -13.75 3.37
N ASN A 66 5.62 -14.52 3.49
CA ASN A 66 4.67 -14.83 2.43
C ASN A 66 3.21 -14.42 2.77
N ASN A 67 3.03 -13.41 3.61
CA ASN A 67 1.73 -12.80 3.92
C ASN A 67 1.75 -11.29 3.59
N GLY A 68 0.62 -10.59 3.76
CA GLY A 68 0.58 -9.16 3.47
C GLY A 68 0.61 -8.86 1.97
N LEU A 69 1.19 -7.72 1.62
CA LEU A 69 1.51 -7.34 0.24
C LEU A 69 2.55 -8.28 -0.39
N ALA A 70 3.32 -9.01 0.44
CA ALA A 70 4.33 -9.99 0.05
C ALA A 70 3.79 -11.39 -0.34
N ALA A 71 2.49 -11.68 -0.22
CA ALA A 71 1.93 -13.05 -0.33
C ALA A 71 1.82 -13.62 -1.75
N SER A 72 2.40 -14.81 -2.06
CA SER A 72 2.59 -15.45 -3.41
C SER A 72 1.34 -15.38 -4.27
N GLU A 73 0.22 -15.68 -3.67
CA GLU A 73 -1.08 -15.72 -4.32
C GLU A 73 -1.70 -14.33 -4.47
N LEU A 74 -2.07 -13.96 -5.70
CA LEU A 74 -2.77 -12.72 -6.04
C LEU A 74 -4.00 -12.50 -5.15
N ARG A 75 -4.79 -13.53 -4.89
CA ARG A 75 -5.98 -13.40 -4.03
C ARG A 75 -5.63 -13.15 -2.56
N ARG A 76 -4.48 -13.64 -2.08
CA ARG A 76 -4.05 -13.47 -0.68
C ARG A 76 -3.52 -12.07 -0.40
N HIS A 77 -2.82 -11.45 -1.35
CA HIS A 77 -2.38 -10.06 -1.18
C HIS A 77 -3.41 -9.02 -1.64
N ALA A 78 -4.43 -9.41 -2.42
CA ALA A 78 -5.47 -8.51 -2.93
C ALA A 78 -6.21 -7.78 -1.82
N LYS A 79 -6.46 -8.47 -0.70
CA LYS A 79 -7.07 -7.86 0.47
C LYS A 79 -6.30 -6.65 1.02
N PHE A 80 -4.99 -6.59 0.82
CA PHE A 80 -4.14 -5.51 1.31
C PHE A 80 -4.03 -4.37 0.29
N PHE A 81 -3.75 -4.68 -0.98
CA PHE A 81 -3.66 -3.61 -1.98
C PHE A 81 -5.03 -2.98 -2.30
N LEU A 82 -6.16 -3.69 -2.14
CA LEU A 82 -7.49 -3.08 -2.27
C LEU A 82 -7.78 -2.07 -1.15
N ARG A 83 -7.22 -2.27 0.05
CA ARG A 83 -7.25 -1.28 1.14
C ARG A 83 -6.36 -0.09 0.80
N MET A 84 -5.17 -0.32 0.22
CA MET A 84 -4.35 0.76 -0.29
C MET A 84 -5.07 1.56 -1.38
N ARG A 85 -5.72 0.91 -2.34
CA ARG A 85 -6.59 1.54 -3.35
C ARG A 85 -7.63 2.44 -2.68
N ASP A 86 -8.29 2.00 -1.61
CA ASP A 86 -9.31 2.80 -0.93
C ASP A 86 -8.78 4.10 -0.33
N ILE A 87 -7.49 4.14 0.01
CA ILE A 87 -6.79 5.33 0.47
C ILE A 87 -6.34 6.16 -0.73
N VAL A 88 -5.66 5.52 -1.68
CA VAL A 88 -5.09 6.15 -2.87
C VAL A 88 -6.15 6.84 -3.73
N LYS A 89 -7.36 6.26 -3.85
CA LYS A 89 -8.48 6.87 -4.60
C LYS A 89 -8.95 8.21 -4.04
N GLN A 90 -8.60 8.52 -2.79
CA GLN A 90 -8.94 9.79 -2.13
C GLN A 90 -7.87 10.87 -2.37
N TRP A 91 -6.71 10.51 -2.91
CA TRP A 91 -5.63 11.45 -3.17
C TRP A 91 -5.92 12.34 -4.39
N PRO A 92 -5.32 13.54 -4.46
CA PRO A 92 -5.50 14.43 -5.60
C PRO A 92 -5.17 13.73 -6.93
N LYS A 93 -6.00 13.96 -7.95
CA LYS A 93 -5.87 13.42 -9.32
C LYS A 93 -6.14 11.91 -9.48
N ALA A 94 -6.51 11.19 -8.41
CA ALA A 94 -6.87 9.77 -8.50
C ALA A 94 -8.22 9.53 -9.23
N ASN A 95 -9.09 10.54 -9.27
CA ASN A 95 -10.35 10.53 -10.01
C ASN A 95 -10.21 10.35 -11.53
N HIS A 96 -9.02 10.62 -12.09
CA HIS A 96 -8.74 10.42 -13.52
C HIS A 96 -8.39 8.98 -13.88
N LEU A 97 -8.27 8.08 -12.90
CA LEU A 97 -7.94 6.67 -13.11
C LEU A 97 -9.17 5.80 -12.87
N PRO A 98 -9.89 5.34 -13.93
CA PRO A 98 -11.14 4.59 -13.79
C PRO A 98 -10.99 3.32 -12.96
N VAL A 99 -9.85 2.63 -13.09
CA VAL A 99 -9.51 1.42 -12.33
C VAL A 99 -9.63 1.65 -10.82
N LEU A 100 -9.16 2.79 -10.32
CA LEU A 100 -9.23 3.12 -8.88
C LEU A 100 -10.65 3.46 -8.40
N GLN A 101 -11.59 3.73 -9.31
CA GLN A 101 -12.97 4.13 -9.00
C GLN A 101 -13.94 2.94 -8.95
N SER A 102 -13.45 1.71 -9.11
CA SER A 102 -14.27 0.51 -8.98
C SER A 102 -15.06 0.48 -7.68
N THR A 103 -16.36 0.23 -7.77
CA THR A 103 -17.28 0.09 -6.62
C THR A 103 -17.35 -1.33 -6.06
N LYS A 104 -16.68 -2.30 -6.70
CA LYS A 104 -16.62 -3.69 -6.25
C LYS A 104 -15.97 -3.75 -4.86
N SER A 105 -16.66 -4.37 -3.92
CA SER A 105 -16.37 -4.28 -2.49
C SER A 105 -15.63 -5.51 -1.94
N THR A 106 -15.76 -6.66 -2.60
CA THR A 106 -15.16 -7.94 -2.23
C THR A 106 -14.18 -8.40 -3.30
N ILE A 107 -13.18 -9.19 -2.90
CA ILE A 107 -12.15 -9.72 -3.80
C ILE A 107 -12.78 -10.64 -4.86
N ASP A 108 -13.81 -11.38 -4.49
CA ASP A 108 -14.47 -12.37 -5.36
C ASP A 108 -15.21 -11.72 -6.54
N GLU A 109 -15.54 -10.44 -6.46
CA GLU A 109 -16.13 -9.68 -7.56
C GLU A 109 -15.11 -9.33 -8.67
N TYR A 110 -13.81 -9.46 -8.39
CA TYR A 110 -12.77 -9.19 -9.36
C TYR A 110 -12.32 -10.47 -10.07
N SER A 111 -12.10 -10.36 -11.38
CA SER A 111 -11.25 -11.29 -12.11
C SER A 111 -9.78 -11.08 -11.76
N ASP A 112 -8.94 -12.08 -12.00
CA ASP A 112 -7.50 -11.98 -11.73
C ASP A 112 -6.85 -10.87 -12.57
N ASN A 113 -7.30 -10.67 -13.82
CA ASN A 113 -6.80 -9.58 -14.67
C ASN A 113 -7.11 -8.20 -14.10
N GLU A 114 -8.33 -8.00 -13.56
CA GLU A 114 -8.69 -6.72 -12.92
C GLU A 114 -7.89 -6.49 -11.63
N LEU A 115 -7.57 -7.56 -10.88
CA LEU A 115 -6.73 -7.46 -9.69
C LEU A 115 -5.30 -7.06 -10.05
N VAL A 116 -4.72 -7.65 -11.11
CA VAL A 116 -3.38 -7.28 -11.60
C VAL A 116 -3.35 -5.84 -12.10
N GLU A 117 -4.33 -5.43 -12.90
CA GLU A 117 -4.42 -4.05 -13.41
C GLU A 117 -4.57 -3.04 -12.25
N MET A 118 -5.39 -3.39 -11.26
CA MET A 118 -5.56 -2.58 -10.05
C MET A 118 -4.26 -2.46 -9.26
N GLU A 119 -3.56 -3.57 -9.00
CA GLU A 119 -2.30 -3.59 -8.27
C GLU A 119 -1.25 -2.69 -8.95
N GLN A 120 -1.07 -2.86 -10.26
CA GLN A 120 -0.15 -2.04 -11.06
C GLN A 120 -0.52 -0.55 -11.03
N THR A 121 -1.81 -0.25 -11.17
CA THR A 121 -2.30 1.14 -11.13
C THR A 121 -2.05 1.79 -9.78
N VAL A 122 -2.33 1.06 -8.68
CA VAL A 122 -2.07 1.52 -7.31
C VAL A 122 -0.58 1.76 -7.09
N ALA A 123 0.27 0.81 -7.49
CA ALA A 123 1.72 0.90 -7.37
C ALA A 123 2.28 2.12 -8.12
N GLN A 124 1.95 2.26 -9.40
CA GLN A 124 2.41 3.37 -10.23
C GLN A 124 1.96 4.72 -9.68
N PHE A 125 0.69 4.82 -9.27
CA PHE A 125 0.17 6.06 -8.73
C PHE A 125 0.79 6.41 -7.38
N TYR A 126 1.02 5.43 -6.51
CA TYR A 126 1.78 5.60 -5.27
C TYR A 126 3.17 6.15 -5.56
N CYS A 127 3.93 5.49 -6.46
CA CYS A 127 5.29 5.89 -6.75
C CYS A 127 5.40 7.30 -7.33
N GLN A 128 4.53 7.61 -8.29
CA GLN A 128 4.48 8.95 -8.87
C GLN A 128 4.08 10.01 -7.83
N SER A 129 3.11 9.70 -6.97
CA SER A 129 2.64 10.62 -5.92
C SER A 129 3.73 10.88 -4.89
N PHE A 130 4.46 9.83 -4.48
CA PHE A 130 5.56 9.94 -3.55
C PHE A 130 6.69 10.79 -4.13
N TYR A 131 7.15 10.47 -5.35
CA TYR A 131 8.22 11.23 -6.01
C TYR A 131 7.85 12.71 -6.19
N LYS A 132 6.61 13.01 -6.61
CA LYS A 132 6.14 14.39 -6.74
C LYS A 132 6.07 15.14 -5.40
N THR A 133 5.88 14.42 -4.30
CA THR A 133 5.69 15.00 -2.95
C THR A 133 7.01 15.17 -2.19
N PHE A 134 7.95 14.24 -2.34
CA PHE A 134 9.19 14.18 -1.57
C PHE A 134 10.46 14.35 -2.41
N GLY A 135 10.36 14.32 -3.74
CA GLY A 135 11.51 14.51 -4.64
C GLY A 135 12.48 13.33 -4.72
N GLN A 136 12.13 12.18 -4.13
CA GLN A 136 12.95 10.97 -4.10
C GLN A 136 12.11 9.74 -4.46
N PRO A 137 12.72 8.65 -4.97
CA PRO A 137 12.00 7.41 -5.21
C PRO A 137 11.48 6.83 -3.89
N PRO A 138 10.26 6.26 -3.85
CA PRO A 138 9.76 5.54 -2.69
C PRO A 138 10.45 4.18 -2.55
N ILE A 139 10.22 3.58 -1.40
CA ILE A 139 10.33 2.14 -1.18
C ILE A 139 9.08 1.50 -1.78
N THR A 140 9.27 0.62 -2.75
CA THR A 140 8.21 -0.20 -3.34
C THR A 140 8.08 -1.48 -2.53
N PRO A 141 6.89 -1.90 -2.06
CA PRO A 141 6.74 -3.24 -1.50
C PRO A 141 7.32 -4.25 -2.48
N HIS A 142 8.03 -5.27 -1.99
CA HIS A 142 8.83 -6.22 -2.78
C HIS A 142 8.05 -6.98 -3.89
N ARG A 143 6.76 -6.71 -4.04
CA ARG A 143 5.83 -7.32 -4.98
C ARG A 143 5.08 -6.36 -5.87
N LEU A 144 5.00 -5.09 -5.50
CA LEU A 144 4.44 -4.07 -6.38
C LEU A 144 5.37 -3.82 -7.58
N ASP A 145 6.65 -4.20 -7.47
CA ASP A 145 7.60 -4.24 -8.58
C ASP A 145 7.48 -5.53 -9.40
N THR A 146 6.32 -5.79 -10.02
CA THR A 146 6.28 -6.72 -11.15
C THR A 146 6.61 -5.97 -12.44
N HIS A 147 7.88 -5.58 -12.56
CA HIS A 147 8.53 -5.45 -13.86
C HIS A 147 9.93 -6.09 -13.81
N HIS A 148 9.96 -7.41 -13.82
CA HIS A 148 11.09 -8.16 -14.35
C HIS A 148 10.55 -9.23 -15.32
N THR A 149 10.40 -8.79 -16.57
CA THR A 149 10.75 -9.52 -17.79
C THR A 149 10.44 -11.03 -17.83
N LEU A 150 9.41 -11.38 -18.61
CA LEU A 150 9.43 -12.60 -19.41
C LEU A 150 10.79 -12.70 -20.12
N GLY A 151 11.57 -13.72 -19.81
CA GLY A 151 12.83 -13.99 -20.49
C GLY A 151 13.32 -15.40 -20.20
N GLY A 152 12.98 -16.32 -21.12
CA GLY A 152 13.69 -17.60 -21.26
C GLY A 152 12.86 -18.84 -20.96
N GLN A 153 12.01 -19.24 -21.91
CA GLN A 153 11.87 -20.67 -22.19
C GLN A 153 13.16 -21.14 -22.85
N SER A 154 13.75 -22.22 -22.35
CA SER A 154 14.60 -23.14 -23.09
C SER A 154 14.40 -24.53 -22.49
#